data_AF-A0A2S9A9U5-F1
#
_entry.id   AF-A0A2S9A9U5-F1
#
_cell.length_a   1.000
_cell.length_b   1.000
_cell.length_c   1.000
_cell.angle_alpha   90.00
_cell.angle_beta   90.00
_cell.angle_gamma   90.00
#
_symmetry.space_group_name_H-M   'P 1'
#
loop_
_entity.id
_entity.type
_entity.pdbx_description
1 polymer ?
#
loop_
_entity_poly.entity_id
_entity_poly.type
_entity_poly.pdbx_seq_one_letter_code
_entity_poly.pdbx_strand_id
1 'polypeptide(L)' 'MNSKVSLSLSESDLAFLDLEALSGRYASRSAAVQDAVRLLRESRLADAYAEAYAEGYDPEWDLADSDGLASA' A
#
# COMPACT_ATOMS: atom_id res chain seq x y z
N MET A 1 -16.44 4.64 -5.11
CA MET A 1 -16.78 5.10 -6.49
C MET A 1 -15.56 4.88 -7.37
N ASN A 2 -15.71 4.29 -8.55
CA ASN A 2 -14.62 4.18 -9.53
C ASN A 2 -14.80 5.19 -10.66
N SER A 3 -13.71 5.85 -11.05
CA SER A 3 -13.66 6.78 -12.18
C SER A 3 -12.80 6.19 -13.29
N LYS A 4 -13.23 6.33 -14.54
CA LYS A 4 -12.38 6.01 -15.70
C LYS A 4 -11.47 7.19 -16.02
N VAL A 5 -10.23 6.88 -16.39
CA VAL A 5 -9.23 7.88 -16.78
C VAL A 5 -8.58 7.45 -18.09
N SER A 6 -8.18 8.43 -18.91
CA SER A 6 -7.31 8.20 -20.07
C SER A 6 -5.87 8.46 -19.65
N LEU A 7 -4.94 7.56 -20.00
CA LEU A 7 -3.54 7.62 -19.60
C LEU A 7 -2.65 7.45 -20.83
N SER A 8 -1.58 8.23 -20.89
CA SER A 8 -0.48 8.00 -21.84
C SER A 8 0.58 7.15 -21.14
N LEU A 9 0.87 5.98 -21.70
CA LEU A 9 1.87 5.03 -21.22
C LEU A 9 2.80 4.66 -22.37
N SER A 10 4.03 4.24 -22.05
CA SER A 10 4.93 3.70 -23.07
C SER A 10 4.40 2.36 -23.60
N GLU A 11 4.80 1.98 -24.81
CA GLU A 11 4.46 0.65 -25.36
C GLU A 11 4.95 -0.49 -24.46
N SER A 12 6.13 -0.32 -23.84
CA SER A 12 6.69 -1.30 -22.90
C SER A 12 5.84 -1.45 -21.64
N ASP A 13 5.30 -0.35 -21.09
CA ASP A 13 4.43 -0.42 -19.91
C ASP A 13 3.10 -1.10 -20.25
N LEU A 14 2.55 -0.83 -21.44
CA LEU A 14 1.35 -1.50 -21.92
C LEU A 14 1.58 -3.01 -22.08
N ALA A 15 2.70 -3.40 -22.70
CA ALA A 15 3.08 -4.80 -22.86
C ALA A 15 3.26 -5.51 -21.52
N PHE A 16 3.85 -4.83 -20.52
CA PHE A 16 3.96 -5.37 -19.17
C PHE A 16 2.58 -5.62 -18.54
N LEU A 17 1.67 -4.63 -18.58
CA LEU A 17 0.32 -4.77 -18.03
C LEU A 17 -0.48 -5.87 -18.74
N ASP A 18 -0.23 -6.08 -20.04
CA ASP A 18 -0.81 -7.19 -20.80
C ASP A 18 -0.32 -8.54 -20.31
N LEU A 19 0.98 -8.72 -20.12
CA LEU A 19 1.54 -9.96 -19.61
C LEU A 19 0.98 -10.29 -18.22
N GLU A 20 0.88 -9.28 -17.34
CA GLU A 20 0.34 -9.48 -16.00
C GLU A 20 -1.14 -9.90 -16.03
N ALA A 21 -1.95 -9.36 -16.95
CA ALA A 21 -3.33 -9.80 -17.14
C ALA A 21 -3.44 -11.19 -17.78
N LEU A 22 -2.64 -11.47 -18.81
CA LEU A 22 -2.61 -12.77 -19.51
C LEU A 22 -2.09 -13.90 -18.63
N SER A 23 -1.19 -13.60 -17.70
CA SER A 23 -0.71 -14.56 -16.70
C SER A 23 -1.78 -14.99 -15.70
N GLY A 24 -2.94 -14.29 -15.67
CA GLY A 24 -4.02 -14.51 -14.72
C GLY A 24 -3.78 -13.87 -13.35
N ARG A 25 -2.64 -13.18 -13.13
CA ARG A 25 -2.37 -12.45 -11.88
C ARG A 25 -3.40 -11.35 -11.64
N TYR A 26 -3.82 -10.65 -12.68
CA TYR A 26 -4.87 -9.65 -12.61
C TYR A 26 -5.99 -9.91 -13.61
N ALA A 27 -7.22 -9.62 -13.20
CA ALA A 27 -8.40 -9.76 -14.06
C ALA A 27 -8.43 -8.76 -15.24
N SER A 28 -7.63 -7.68 -15.18
CA SER A 28 -7.52 -6.68 -16.25
C SER A 28 -6.30 -5.78 -16.04
N ARG A 29 -5.93 -5.01 -17.09
CA ARG A 29 -4.95 -3.92 -16.97
C ARG A 29 -5.32 -2.91 -15.88
N SER A 30 -6.61 -2.58 -15.74
CA SER A 30 -7.07 -1.65 -14.71
C SER A 30 -6.87 -2.19 -13.29
N ALA A 31 -7.03 -3.51 -13.07
CA ALA A 31 -6.73 -4.13 -11.78
C ALA A 31 -5.23 -4.03 -11.45
N ALA A 32 -4.36 -4.30 -12.44
CA ALA A 32 -2.91 -4.15 -12.27
C ALA A 32 -2.51 -2.69 -11.97
N VAL A 33 -3.06 -1.71 -12.69
CA VAL A 33 -2.81 -0.28 -12.44
C VAL A 33 -3.32 0.15 -11.06
N GLN A 34 -4.48 -0.34 -10.63
CA GLN A 34 -5.01 -0.03 -9.31
C GLN A 34 -4.13 -0.59 -8.19
N ASP A 35 -3.56 -1.78 -8.39
CA ASP A 35 -2.59 -2.36 -7.46
C ASP A 35 -1.28 -1.56 -7.42
N ALA A 36 -0.76 -1.15 -8.58
CA ALA A 36 0.42 -0.29 -8.65
C ALA A 36 0.22 1.05 -7.88
N VAL A 37 -0.98 1.65 -7.96
CA VAL A 37 -1.33 2.84 -7.18
C VAL A 37 -1.35 2.55 -5.67
N ARG A 38 -1.84 1.37 -5.26
CA ARG A 38 -1.80 0.94 -3.85
C ARG A 38 -0.35 0.80 -3.36
N LEU A 39 0.49 0.10 -4.12
CA LEU A 39 1.91 -0.07 -3.81
C LEU A 39 2.64 1.27 -3.71
N LEU A 40 2.32 2.24 -4.57
CA LEU A 40 2.90 3.59 -4.48
C LEU A 40 2.46 4.37 -3.23
N ARG A 41 1.26 4.11 -2.69
CA ARG A 41 0.85 4.68 -1.40
C ARG A 41 1.61 4.01 -0.25
N GLU A 42 1.72 2.69 -0.29
CA GLU A 42 2.43 1.90 0.71
C GLU A 42 3.93 2.23 0.75
N SER A 43 4.55 2.51 -0.40
CA SER A 43 5.96 2.91 -0.43
C SER A 43 6.22 4.23 0.31
N ARG A 44 5.19 5.09 0.44
CA ARG A 44 5.26 6.34 1.21
C ARG A 44 4.94 6.14 2.69
N LEU A 45 4.36 5.00 3.06
CA LEU A 45 4.04 4.70 4.46
C LEU A 45 5.31 4.52 5.29
N ALA A 46 6.36 3.92 4.73
CA ALA A 46 7.62 3.70 5.46
C ALA A 46 8.21 5.04 5.95
N ASP A 47 8.30 6.03 5.07
CA ASP A 47 8.78 7.37 5.42
C ASP A 47 7.84 8.06 6.43
N ALA A 48 6.52 7.92 6.25
CA ALA A 48 5.54 8.49 7.18
C ALA A 48 5.63 7.87 8.58
N TYR A 49 5.85 6.55 8.68
CA TYR A 49 6.09 5.87 9.95
C TYR A 49 7.42 6.30 10.56
N ALA A 50 8.49 6.42 9.76
CA ALA A 50 9.78 6.88 10.26
C ALA A 50 9.70 8.29 10.86
N GLU A 51 9.00 9.21 10.19
CA GLU A 51 8.73 10.56 10.72
C GLU A 51 7.92 10.50 12.02
N ALA A 52 6.82 9.74 12.04
CA ALA A 52 5.98 9.61 13.23
C ALA A 52 6.73 9.01 14.44
N TYR A 53 7.60 8.03 14.22
CA TYR A 53 8.46 7.50 15.29
C TYR A 53 9.54 8.50 15.72
N ALA A 54 9.99 9.40 14.83
CA ALA A 54 10.95 10.44 15.16
C ALA A 54 10.36 11.56 16.02
N GLU A 55 9.03 11.79 15.97
CA GLU A 55 8.32 12.70 16.89
C GLU A 55 8.47 12.28 18.36
N GLY A 56 8.84 11.02 18.60
CA GLY A 56 9.16 10.47 19.90
C GLY A 56 8.07 9.56 20.44
N TYR A 57 8.46 8.73 21.40
CA TYR A 57 7.56 7.86 22.13
C TYR A 57 7.18 8.52 23.46
N ASP A 58 5.91 8.42 23.84
CA ASP A 58 5.44 8.83 25.16
C ASP A 58 5.52 7.64 26.13
N PRO A 59 6.44 7.68 27.12
CA PRO A 59 6.64 6.58 28.08
C PRO A 59 5.42 6.28 28.94
N GLU A 60 4.43 7.16 29.03
CA GLU A 60 3.19 6.88 29.76
C GLU A 60 2.43 5.68 29.14
N TRP A 61 2.63 5.40 27.85
CA TRP A 61 2.05 4.23 27.20
C TRP A 61 2.61 2.90 27.71
N ASP A 62 3.81 2.86 28.29
CA ASP A 62 4.39 1.62 28.85
C ASP A 62 3.53 1.07 29.99
N LEU A 63 2.76 1.93 30.66
CA LEU A 63 1.88 1.53 31.76
C LEU A 63 0.75 0.60 31.31
N ALA A 64 0.31 0.72 30.05
CA ALA A 64 -0.81 -0.05 29.51
C ALA A 64 -0.38 -1.33 28.79
N ASP A 65 0.93 -1.61 28.63
CA ASP A 65 1.44 -2.75 27.85
C ASP A 65 1.03 -4.12 28.44
N SER A 66 0.69 -4.15 29.72
CA SER A 66 0.25 -5.37 30.42
C SER A 66 -1.24 -5.43 30.76
N ASP A 67 -2.03 -4.43 30.36
CA ASP A 67 -3.45 -4.35 30.68
C ASP A 67 -4.21 -5.55 30.09
N GLY A 68 -5.01 -6.23 30.94
CA GLY A 68 -5.83 -7.39 30.52
C GLY A 68 -5.05 -8.69 30.30
N LEU A 69 -3.73 -8.72 30.50
CA LEU A 69 -2.90 -9.93 30.42
C LEU A 69 -2.92 -10.78 31.71
N ALA A 70 -3.50 -10.26 32.80
CA ALA A 70 -3.79 -11.06 33.98
C ALA A 70 -4.93 -12.04 33.65
N SER A 71 -4.56 -13.31 33.45
CA SER A 71 -5.52 -14.41 33.30
C SER A 71 -6.48 -14.47 34.49
N ALA A 72 -7.76 -14.72 34.19
CA ALA A 72 -8.82 -15.04 35.15
C ALA A 72 -8.48 -16.24 36.05
#